data_AF-A0ABD5UVM6-F1
#
_entry.id   AF-A0ABD5UVM6-F1
#
_cell.length_a   1.000
_cell.length_b   1.000
_cell.length_c   1.000
_cell.angle_alpha   90.00
_cell.angle_beta   90.00
_cell.angle_gamma   90.00
#
_symmetry.space_group_name_H-M   'P 1'
#
loop_
_entity.id
_entity.type
_entity.pdbx_description
1 polymer ?
#
loop_
_entity_poly.entity_id
_entity_poly.type
_entity_poly.pdbx_seq_one_letter_code
_entity_poly.pdbx_strand_id
1 'polypeptide(L)' 'MGDRPCDRVFCPACDAPATTSDATCPDCGAPLPDDRE' A
#
# COMPACT_ATOMS: atom_id res chain seq x y z
N MET A 1 17.50 3.17 -16.63
CA MET A 1 16.06 3.37 -16.38
C MET A 1 15.81 2.90 -14.97
N GLY A 2 15.82 3.82 -14.01
CA GLY A 2 15.72 3.49 -12.58
C GLY A 2 14.30 3.05 -12.26
N ASP A 3 14.14 1.78 -11.90
CA ASP A 3 12.95 1.26 -11.24
C ASP A 3 12.84 2.01 -9.92
N ARG A 4 11.99 3.03 -9.88
CA ARG A 4 11.61 3.70 -8.63
C ARG A 4 11.13 2.58 -7.71
N PRO A 5 11.64 2.47 -6.46
CA PRO A 5 11.28 1.37 -5.60
C PRO A 5 9.78 1.28 -5.61
N CYS A 6 9.29 0.10 -5.95
CA CYS A 6 7.91 -0.26 -5.78
C CYS A 6 7.61 -0.04 -4.29
N ASP A 7 7.11 1.13 -3.90
CA ASP A 7 6.56 1.44 -2.57
C ASP A 7 5.28 0.61 -2.40
N ARG A 8 5.46 -0.71 -2.42
CA ARG A 8 4.42 -1.71 -2.30
C ARG A 8 4.41 -2.15 -0.85
N VAL A 9 3.29 -1.88 -0.19
CA VAL A 9 3.00 -2.33 1.16
C VAL A 9 1.98 -3.45 1.09
N PHE A 10 1.94 -4.29 2.11
CA PHE A 10 0.93 -5.32 2.22
C PHE A 10 -0.18 -4.83 3.14
N CYS A 11 -1.42 -5.05 2.73
CA CYS A 11 -2.57 -4.68 3.56
C CYS A 11 -2.61 -5.58 4.81
N PRO A 12 -2.66 -5.03 6.04
CA PRO A 12 -2.70 -5.85 7.24
C PRO A 12 -4.03 -6.60 7.44
N ALA A 13 -5.07 -6.26 6.67
CA ALA A 13 -6.39 -6.89 6.78
C ALA A 13 -6.55 -8.14 5.89
N CYS A 14 -6.03 -8.09 4.66
CA CYS A 14 -6.20 -9.16 3.66
C CYS A 14 -4.89 -9.66 3.05
N ASP A 15 -3.75 -9.11 3.47
CA ASP A 15 -2.40 -9.42 2.93
C ASP A 15 -2.23 -9.11 1.43
N ALA A 16 -3.15 -8.33 0.84
CA ALA A 16 -3.06 -7.96 -0.57
C ALA A 16 -1.93 -6.93 -0.80
N PRO A 17 -1.21 -7.02 -1.93
CA PRO A 17 -0.21 -6.03 -2.32
C PRO A 17 -0.91 -4.71 -2.69
N ALA A 18 -0.59 -3.65 -1.96
CA ALA A 18 -1.06 -2.29 -2.18
C ALA A 18 0.12 -1.33 -2.35
N THR A 19 -0.15 -0.03 -2.52
CA THR A 19 0.91 0.99 -2.60
C THR A 19 0.84 1.92 -1.41
N THR A 20 1.98 2.41 -0.92
CA THR A 20 2.02 3.41 0.17
C THR A 20 1.46 4.77 -0.27
N SER A 21 1.15 4.93 -1.56
CA SER A 21 0.47 6.13 -2.06
C SER A 21 -1.05 6.03 -1.97
N ASP A 22 -1.59 4.85 -1.67
CA ASP A 22 -3.02 4.60 -1.50
C ASP A 22 -3.42 4.75 -0.03
N ALA A 23 -4.47 5.53 0.24
CA ALA A 23 -5.03 5.65 1.59
C ALA A 23 -5.83 4.40 2.01
N THR A 24 -6.24 3.59 1.04
CA THR A 24 -7.08 2.40 1.24
C THR A 24 -6.63 1.27 0.33
N CYS A 25 -6.77 0.03 0.79
CA CYS A 25 -6.48 -1.15 0.00
C CYS A 25 -7.47 -1.27 -1.17
N PRO A 26 -7.01 -1.40 -2.42
CA PRO A 26 -7.90 -1.54 -3.58
C PRO A 26 -8.61 -2.90 -3.65
N ASP A 27 -8.13 -3.89 -2.89
CA ASP A 27 -8.66 -5.26 -2.93
C ASP A 27 -9.80 -5.46 -1.91
N CYS A 28 -9.59 -5.04 -0.66
CA CYS A 28 -10.58 -5.22 0.41
C CYS A 28 -11.26 -3.91 0.86
N GLY A 29 -10.71 -2.74 0.50
CA GLY A 29 -11.20 -1.44 0.93
C GLY A 29 -10.77 -1.00 2.34
N ALA A 30 -9.92 -1.77 3.03
CA ALA A 30 -9.44 -1.40 4.37
C ALA A 30 -8.48 -0.19 4.32
N PRO A 31 -8.48 0.70 5.33
CA PRO A 31 -7.54 1.82 5.39
C PRO A 31 -6.10 1.32 5.54
N LEU A 32 -5.18 1.86 4.75
CA LEU A 32 -3.76 1.56 4.85
C LEU A 32 -3.09 2.56 5.79
N PRO A 33 -2.14 2.13 6.64
CA PRO A 33 -1.36 3.05 7.47
C PRO A 33 -0.46 3.88 6.54
N ASP A 34 -0.76 5.18 6.42
CA ASP A 34 0.07 6.15 5.73
C ASP A 34 1.27 6.49 6.64
N ASP A 35 2.43 5.90 6.35
CA ASP A 35 3.70 6.23 7.01
C ASP A 35 4.27 7.51 6.35
N ARG A 36 3.64 8.65 6.66
CA ARG A 36 4.07 10.00 6.28
C ARG A 36 4.06 10.88 7.53
N GLU A 37 4.74 10.44 8.59
CA GLU A 37 4.97 11.24 9.81
C GLU A 37 6.44 11.50 10.09
#